data_AF-A0A7J9D818-F1
#
_entry.id   AF-A0A7J9D818-F1
#
_cell.length_a   1.000
_cell.length_b   1.000
_cell.length_c   1.000
_cell.angle_alpha   90.00
_cell.angle_beta   90.00
_cell.angle_gamma   90.00
#
_symmetry.space_group_name_H-M   'P 1'
#
loop_
_entity.id
_entity.type
_entity.pdbx_description
1 polymer ?
#
loop_
_entity_poly.entity_id
_entity_poly.type
_entity_poly.pdbx_seq_one_letter_code
_entity_poly.pdbx_strand_id
1 'polypeptide(L)'
;MSNAWNQTRRMKRLAIGPMTTLEYNEWWVRRINDNIPEPSYKNSQSIEENLRVVPSELQIIKQDFERRNAELKKKIEQMEEEKMNLRLDVD
;
A
#
# COMPACT_ATOMS: atom_id res chain seq x y z
N MET A 1 -18.24 -3.68 16.39
CA MET A 1 -18.46 -4.71 15.34
C MET A 1 -17.44 -5.87 15.37
N SER A 2 -16.20 -5.67 15.83
CA SER A 2 -15.16 -6.74 15.88
C SER A 2 -15.47 -7.92 16.82
N ASN A 3 -16.21 -7.70 17.91
CA ASN A 3 -16.40 -8.73 18.94
C ASN A 3 -17.31 -9.89 18.49
N ALA A 4 -18.43 -9.59 17.81
CA ALA A 4 -19.33 -10.61 17.26
C ALA A 4 -18.63 -11.47 16.20
N TRP A 5 -17.82 -10.86 15.33
CA TRP A 5 -17.06 -11.57 14.30
C TRP A 5 -16.04 -12.55 14.89
N ASN A 6 -15.31 -12.13 15.93
CA ASN A 6 -14.35 -12.98 16.63
C ASN A 6 -15.03 -14.14 17.38
N GLN A 7 -16.22 -13.91 17.93
CA GLN A 7 -17.00 -14.91 18.62
C GLN A 7 -17.57 -15.96 17.65
N THR A 8 -18.14 -15.55 16.50
CA THR A 8 -18.59 -16.48 15.46
C THR A 8 -17.45 -17.29 14.87
N ARG A 9 -16.27 -16.68 14.63
CA ARG A 9 -15.08 -17.38 14.14
C ARG A 9 -14.58 -18.45 15.12
N ARG A 10 -14.61 -18.16 16.43
CA ARG A 10 -14.22 -19.12 17.48
C ARG A 10 -15.21 -20.28 17.59
N MET A 11 -16.51 -20.02 17.55
CA MET A 11 -17.53 -21.07 17.57
C MET A 11 -17.47 -21.97 16.34
N LYS A 12 -17.24 -21.41 15.14
CA LYS A 12 -17.05 -22.22 13.92
C LYS A 12 -15.84 -23.15 14.02
N ARG A 13 -14.74 -22.73 14.67
CA ARG A 13 -13.57 -23.60 14.91
C ARG A 13 -13.82 -24.69 15.94
N LEU A 14 -14.70 -24.45 16.92
CA LEU A 14 -15.03 -25.43 17.96
C LEU A 14 -16.09 -26.45 17.50
N ALA A 15 -17.01 -26.04 16.62
CA ALA A 15 -18.06 -26.90 16.07
C ALA A 15 -17.56 -27.83 14.94
N ILE A 16 -16.48 -27.45 14.26
CA ILE A 16 -15.75 -28.33 13.35
C ILE A 16 -14.86 -29.20 14.24
N GLY A 17 -15.41 -30.32 14.72
CA GLY A 17 -14.67 -31.28 15.54
C GLY A 17 -13.43 -31.86 14.83
N PRO A 18 -12.72 -32.81 15.49
CA PRO A 18 -11.44 -33.38 15.03
C PRO A 18 -11.51 -34.20 13.72
N MET A 19 -12.61 -34.13 12.99
CA MET A 19 -12.82 -34.77 11.69
C MET A 19 -11.92 -34.17 10.61
N THR A 20 -11.64 -32.86 10.65
CA THR A 20 -10.82 -32.21 9.61
C THR A 20 -9.32 -32.34 9.82
N THR A 21 -8.86 -32.62 11.04
CA THR A 21 -7.43 -32.53 11.38
C THR A 21 -6.66 -33.77 10.92
N LEU A 22 -7.25 -34.96 10.97
CA LEU A 22 -6.62 -36.19 10.48
C LEU A 22 -6.53 -36.19 8.95
N GLU A 23 -7.63 -35.92 8.25
CA GLU A 23 -7.65 -35.86 6.78
C GLU A 23 -6.74 -34.73 6.24
N TYR A 24 -6.71 -33.56 6.90
CA TYR A 24 -5.81 -32.47 6.52
C TYR A 24 -4.34 -32.85 6.72
N ASN A 25 -4.00 -33.53 7.82
CA ASN A 25 -2.63 -33.97 8.06
C ASN A 25 -2.20 -35.07 7.08
N GLU A 26 -3.08 -36.03 6.80
CA GLU A 26 -2.82 -37.08 5.79
C GLU A 26 -2.68 -36.48 4.38
N TRP A 27 -3.52 -35.51 4.03
CA TRP A 27 -3.41 -34.76 2.78
C TRP A 27 -2.10 -33.96 2.71
N TRP A 28 -1.67 -33.34 3.80
CA TRP A 28 -0.44 -32.56 3.87
C TRP A 28 0.82 -33.45 3.77
N VAL A 29 0.83 -34.59 4.48
CA VAL A 29 1.92 -35.58 4.41
C VAL A 29 2.04 -36.19 3.01
N ARG A 30 0.92 -36.45 2.33
CA ARG A 30 0.94 -36.90 0.92
C ARG A 30 1.61 -35.87 -0.01
N ARG A 31 1.29 -34.58 0.14
CA ARG A 31 1.91 -33.52 -0.69
C ARG A 31 3.41 -33.36 -0.50
N ILE A 32 3.94 -33.64 0.70
CA ILE A 32 5.40 -33.62 0.94
C ILE A 32 6.11 -34.70 0.11
N ASN A 33 5.47 -35.85 -0.10
CA ASN A 33 6.03 -36.95 -0.91
C ASN A 33 5.81 -36.77 -2.42
N ASP A 34 4.93 -35.87 -2.85
CA ASP A 34 4.53 -35.75 -4.26
C ASP A 34 5.58 -35.05 -5.15
N ASN A 35 6.80 -34.81 -4.68
CA ASN A 35 7.90 -34.14 -5.43
C ASN A 35 7.45 -32.86 -6.16
N ILE A 36 6.42 -32.18 -5.65
CA ILE A 36 5.93 -30.94 -6.23
C ILE A 36 7.09 -29.95 -6.10
N PRO A 37 7.68 -29.46 -7.21
CA PRO A 37 8.76 -28.50 -7.10
C PRO A 37 8.23 -27.30 -6.34
N GLU A 38 8.93 -26.96 -5.26
CA GLU A 38 8.73 -25.73 -4.51
C GLU A 38 8.52 -24.59 -5.54
N PRO A 39 7.45 -23.78 -5.42
CA PRO A 39 7.15 -22.77 -6.42
C PRO A 39 8.40 -21.96 -6.65
N SER A 40 8.96 -22.04 -7.87
CA SER A 40 10.27 -21.50 -8.13
C SER A 40 10.32 -20.05 -7.67
N TYR A 41 11.22 -19.76 -6.73
CA TYR A 41 11.49 -18.41 -6.24
C TYR A 41 12.00 -17.46 -7.36
N LYS A 42 11.91 -17.86 -8.64
CA LYS A 42 12.21 -17.06 -9.84
C LYS A 42 11.15 -16.00 -10.15
N ASN A 43 9.97 -16.11 -9.54
CA ASN A 43 8.94 -15.07 -9.62
C ASN A 43 8.96 -14.15 -8.39
N SER A 44 10.06 -14.14 -7.63
CA SER A 44 10.33 -13.09 -6.65
C SER A 44 10.71 -11.78 -7.35
N GLN A 45 9.85 -11.27 -8.24
CA GLN A 45 9.64 -9.82 -8.22
C GLN A 45 9.42 -9.51 -6.76
N SER A 46 10.40 -8.79 -6.20
CA SER A 46 10.59 -8.75 -4.76
C SER A 46 9.24 -8.49 -4.11
N ILE A 47 8.96 -9.16 -3.01
CA ILE A 47 7.73 -8.86 -2.24
C ILE A 47 7.62 -7.33 -2.05
N GLU A 48 8.76 -6.64 -1.97
CA GLU A 48 8.92 -5.19 -2.02
C GLU A 48 8.39 -4.48 -3.29
N GLU A 49 8.65 -4.98 -4.51
CA GLU A 49 8.06 -4.48 -5.77
C GLU A 49 6.54 -4.69 -5.83
N ASN A 50 6.04 -5.83 -5.32
CA ASN A 50 4.60 -6.12 -5.22
C ASN A 50 3.92 -5.36 -4.07
N LEU A 51 4.67 -4.99 -3.03
CA LEU A 51 4.25 -4.15 -1.91
C LEU A 51 4.54 -2.67 -2.15
N ARG A 52 4.90 -2.27 -3.37
CA ARG A 52 5.09 -0.86 -3.72
C ARG A 52 3.77 -0.15 -3.44
N VAL A 53 3.70 0.51 -2.28
CA VAL A 53 2.49 1.11 -1.75
C VAL A 53 2.05 2.16 -2.75
N VAL A 54 0.99 1.84 -3.50
CA VAL A 54 0.34 2.82 -4.36
C VAL A 54 -0.03 3.99 -3.45
N PRO A 55 0.51 5.20 -3.71
CA PRO A 55 0.18 6.35 -2.89
C PRO A 55 -1.33 6.52 -2.89
N SER A 56 -1.90 6.77 -1.71
CA SER A 56 -3.33 7.06 -1.64
C SER A 56 -3.67 8.28 -2.51
N GLU A 57 -4.87 8.33 -3.05
CA GLU A 57 -5.34 9.49 -3.84
C GLU A 57 -5.13 10.81 -3.09
N LEU A 58 -5.32 10.82 -1.76
CA LEU A 58 -5.05 11.97 -0.90
C LEU A 58 -3.58 12.38 -0.87
N GLN A 59 -2.67 11.42 -0.87
CA GLN A 59 -1.23 11.68 -0.88
C GLN A 59 -0.78 12.27 -2.22
N ILE A 60 -1.37 11.79 -3.33
CA ILE A 60 -1.14 12.34 -4.67
C ILE A 60 -1.67 13.78 -4.73
N ILE A 61 -2.90 14.02 -4.30
CA ILE A 61 -3.51 15.36 -4.26
C ILE A 61 -2.69 16.33 -3.40
N LYS A 62 -2.19 15.86 -2.25
CA LYS A 62 -1.35 16.68 -1.36
C LYS A 62 -0.05 17.11 -2.05
N GLN A 63 0.66 16.18 -2.70
CA GLN A 63 1.89 16.50 -3.42
C GLN A 63 1.64 17.48 -4.57
N ASP A 64 0.55 17.28 -5.32
CA ASP A 64 0.17 18.18 -6.40
C ASP A 64 -0.15 19.60 -5.89
N PHE A 65 -0.82 19.69 -4.75
CA PHE A 65 -1.10 20.96 -4.08
C PHE A 65 0.18 21.67 -3.64
N GLU A 66 1.09 20.96 -2.98
CA GLU A 66 2.38 21.50 -2.53
C GLU A 66 3.22 22.04 -3.71
N ARG A 67 3.27 21.30 -4.82
CA ARG A 67 3.96 21.72 -6.05
C ARG A 67 3.36 23.00 -6.62
N ARG A 68 2.03 23.06 -6.80
CA ARG A 68 1.35 24.26 -7.33
C ARG A 68 1.55 25.47 -6.42
N ASN A 69 1.55 25.26 -5.10
CA ASN A 69 1.76 26.34 -4.14
C ASN A 69 3.18 26.92 -4.23
N ALA A 70 4.19 26.08 -4.42
CA ALA A 70 5.57 26.52 -4.64
C ALA A 70 5.72 27.31 -5.94
N GLU A 71 5.10 26.86 -7.03
CA GLU A 71 5.08 27.58 -8.31
C GLU A 71 4.43 28.96 -8.19
N LEU A 72 3.30 29.05 -7.46
CA LEU A 72 2.63 30.33 -7.22
C LEU A 72 3.49 31.28 -6.38
N LYS A 73 4.14 30.77 -5.32
CA LYS A 73 5.03 31.57 -4.49
C LYS A 73 6.17 32.19 -5.31
N LYS A 74 6.78 31.40 -6.20
CA LYS A 74 7.83 31.89 -7.11
C LYS A 74 7.31 32.96 -8.08
N LYS A 75 6.11 32.80 -8.62
CA LYS A 75 5.48 33.81 -9.49
C LYS A 75 5.21 35.12 -8.75
N ILE A 76 4.78 35.04 -7.49
CA ILE A 76 4.56 36.24 -6.67
C ILE A 76 5.88 36.99 -6.45
N GLU A 77 6.94 36.28 -6.08
CA GLU A 77 8.27 36.87 -5.88
C GLU A 77 8.79 37.56 -7.16
N GLN A 78 8.66 36.89 -8.32
CA GLN A 78 9.01 37.49 -9.61
C GLN A 78 8.22 38.76 -9.91
N MET A 79 6.90 38.76 -9.67
CA MET A 79 6.08 39.95 -9.89
C MET A 79 6.44 41.09 -8.93
N GLU A 80 6.82 40.78 -7.69
CA GLU A 80 7.27 41.77 -6.72
C GLU A 80 8.61 42.41 -7.15
N GLU A 81 9.55 41.60 -7.65
CA GLU A 81 10.81 42.09 -8.23
C GLU A 81 10.58 42.97 -9.47
N GLU A 82 9.77 42.51 -10.42
CA GLU A 82 9.42 43.28 -11.63
C GLU A 82 8.77 44.62 -11.26
N LYS A 83 7.84 44.62 -10.31
CA LYS A 83 7.19 45.84 -9.81
C LYS A 83 8.18 46.81 -9.17
N MET A 84 9.19 46.31 -8.45
CA MET A 84 10.23 47.15 -7.86
C MET A 84 11.14 47.75 -8.93
N ASN A 85 11.55 46.98 -9.94
CA ASN A 85 12.37 47.47 -11.05
C ASN A 85 11.65 48.55 -11.85
N LEU A 86 10.38 48.35 -12.19
CA LEU A 86 9.57 49.35 -12.92
C LEU A 86 9.39 50.66 -12.14
N ARG A 87 9.49 50.65 -10.80
CA ARG A 87 9.47 51.89 -10.00
C ARG A 87 10.78 52.65 -10.10
N LEU A 88 11.91 51.95 -10.24
CA LEU A 88 13.23 52.56 -10.35
C LEU A 88 13.47 53.19 -11.73
N ASP A 89 12.85 52.66 -12.79
CA ASP A 89 12.99 53.17 -14.17
C ASP A 89 12.17 54.46 -14.45
N VAL A 90 11.33 54.89 -13.51
CA VAL A 90 10.46 56.07 -13.65
C VAL A 90 11.03 57.34 -12.99
N ASP A 91 12.10 57.20 -12.18
CA ASP A 91 12.85 58.31 -11.57
C ASP A 91 13.99 58.81 -12.49
#